data_AF-A0A1E7H9B6-F1
#
_entry.id   AF-A0A1E7H9B6-F1
#
_cell.length_a   1.000
_cell.length_b   1.000
_cell.length_c   1.000
_cell.angle_alpha   90.00
_cell.angle_beta   90.00
_cell.angle_gamma   90.00
#
_symmetry.space_group_name_H-M   'P 1'
#
loop_
_entity.id
_entity.type
_entity.pdbx_description
1 polymer ?
#
loop_
_entity_poly.entity_id
_entity_poly.type
_entity_poly.pdbx_seq_one_letter_code
_entity_poly.pdbx_strand_id
1 'polypeptide(L)'
;MKMKLTCIILSMLFLPACHRETYKTPVESPVVELSRAFTFVESCNREDPLLQEILREDMKGKKSPLELIHYYAEILNKGKSHGKIGEKLDTLFLCGRPPGDMDGYYHGVTISLKTGLDICTVLDDARRKLGIKEDPDILQALYGRVFSKTSPWAGKSFKKIDQKRLGELTGSLKESKEMAYLGINSFRQGNKNIVNNLSNYLLAAVIDMESLPKPESRQRSWIHARGGLFIAQKALSVDPEHPEKEVTALNYRWASLSNRFPNRLLIDEIVEISEGLYLGKLYYATAQEYLFEKYSPKVQEKDYKYKNFGYFVLMDDTWLHEKNKLFPDLTYTMADDPDEKFTRFTFIECPESEAIQEALGDRTTILHYLQDIYKGIQKGPSFQDKYFDELHKIFMCGERPDGINGFFHGGVVSFKNAGFLKKFDRSVLNDLYPAVRPFSPWSGKTFTRTTVDDIKTYIGDNARYYEGVEPVILGTNIYRKDLDLSLPVTAFIEHLDKIGMVVEYPDEEERRKEIHVKSFYFIAANGKSFNPENKGKELLQFNYRWPEFHTMPPDHLCFDEVVRIAHGLYLGQLVYSTRPEIPYDPKRDPAVYKYENFGYFMLMDDDWHAVREFILFDTDK
;
A
#
# COMPACT_ATOMS: atom_id res chain seq x y z
N MET A 1 61.60 -41.31 30.50
CA MET A 1 60.73 -42.44 30.10
C MET A 1 59.23 -42.08 30.25
N LYS A 2 58.83 -40.93 29.68
CA LYS A 2 57.50 -40.30 29.85
C LYS A 2 56.77 -40.05 28.51
N MET A 3 57.13 -40.83 27.47
CA MET A 3 56.59 -40.67 26.11
C MET A 3 56.00 -41.97 25.53
N LYS A 4 55.74 -42.96 26.39
CA LYS A 4 55.07 -44.23 26.02
C LYS A 4 53.75 -44.49 26.76
N LEU A 5 53.33 -43.61 27.68
CA LEU A 5 52.08 -43.78 28.43
C LEU A 5 50.90 -42.97 27.84
N THR A 6 51.18 -41.88 27.11
CA THR A 6 50.13 -41.02 26.52
C THR A 6 49.52 -41.61 25.24
N CYS A 7 50.23 -42.46 24.50
CA CYS A 7 49.70 -43.12 23.31
C CYS A 7 48.83 -44.36 23.59
N ILE A 8 48.87 -44.91 24.82
CA ILE A 8 48.10 -46.11 25.21
C ILE A 8 46.71 -45.74 25.76
N ILE A 9 46.54 -44.55 26.34
CA ILE A 9 45.23 -44.06 26.80
C ILE A 9 44.37 -43.55 25.62
N LEU A 10 44.99 -43.07 24.53
CA LEU A 10 44.29 -42.60 23.33
C LEU A 10 43.87 -43.70 22.35
N SER A 11 44.39 -44.92 22.49
CA SER A 11 44.09 -46.06 21.60
C SER A 11 43.05 -47.04 22.18
N MET A 12 42.57 -46.83 23.41
CA MET A 12 41.44 -47.59 23.99
C MET A 12 40.08 -46.90 23.86
N LEU A 13 40.02 -45.67 23.32
CA LEU A 13 38.76 -44.94 23.13
C LEU A 13 38.22 -45.01 21.69
N PHE A 14 38.90 -45.71 20.77
CA PHE A 14 38.44 -45.84 19.39
C PHE A 14 38.49 -47.28 18.88
N LEU A 15 37.26 -47.80 18.68
CA LEU A 15 36.81 -48.95 17.87
C LEU A 15 36.62 -50.30 18.62
N PRO A 16 35.56 -51.09 18.33
CA PRO A 16 34.22 -50.73 17.83
C PRO A 16 33.10 -51.50 18.57
N ALA A 17 32.06 -50.81 19.05
CA ALA A 17 30.78 -51.45 19.31
C ALA A 17 29.95 -51.37 18.02
N CYS A 18 29.77 -52.52 17.37
CA CYS A 18 28.82 -52.71 16.29
C CYS A 18 27.46 -52.15 16.69
N HIS A 19 27.05 -51.04 16.07
CA HIS A 19 25.65 -50.67 16.01
C HIS A 19 25.25 -50.56 14.55
N ARG A 20 24.22 -51.34 14.19
CA ARG A 20 23.56 -51.33 12.90
C ARG A 20 23.31 -49.88 12.47
N GLU A 21 23.88 -49.48 11.35
CA GLU A 21 23.31 -48.40 10.56
C GLU A 21 21.94 -48.86 10.07
N THR A 22 20.90 -48.53 10.83
CA THR A 22 19.61 -48.27 10.20
C THR A 22 19.85 -47.08 9.28
N TYR A 23 19.70 -47.29 7.98
CA TYR A 23 19.53 -46.23 6.99
C TYR A 23 18.55 -45.21 7.58
N LYS A 24 19.06 -44.08 8.07
CA LYS A 24 18.24 -42.91 8.28
C LYS A 24 17.95 -42.40 6.88
N THR A 25 16.71 -42.61 6.45
CA THR A 25 16.06 -41.82 5.41
C THR A 25 16.52 -40.37 5.58
N PRO A 26 16.92 -39.66 4.49
CA PRO A 26 17.24 -38.24 4.61
C PRO A 26 16.09 -37.58 5.35
N VAL A 27 16.41 -36.98 6.50
CA VAL A 27 15.46 -36.15 7.22
C VAL A 27 15.15 -35.03 6.23
N GLU A 28 13.97 -35.10 5.61
CA GLU A 28 13.41 -33.98 4.87
C GLU A 28 13.56 -32.77 5.78
N SER A 29 14.41 -31.82 5.36
CA SER A 29 14.42 -30.52 6.02
C SER A 29 12.98 -30.03 6.03
N PRO A 30 12.48 -29.47 7.15
CA PRO A 30 11.10 -29.02 7.21
C PRO A 30 10.89 -28.10 6.02
N VAL A 31 9.97 -28.48 5.14
CA VAL A 31 9.58 -27.68 3.99
C VAL A 31 9.21 -26.33 4.57
N VAL A 32 10.06 -25.33 4.35
CA VAL A 32 9.80 -23.98 4.84
C VAL A 32 8.57 -23.53 4.07
N GLU A 33 7.43 -23.50 4.77
CA GLU A 33 6.20 -22.98 4.21
C GLU A 33 6.41 -21.48 4.03
N LEU A 34 6.52 -21.07 2.76
CA LEU A 34 6.69 -19.67 2.42
C LEU A 34 5.41 -18.92 2.78
N SER A 35 5.55 -17.70 3.31
CA SER A 35 4.39 -16.83 3.56
C SER A 35 3.65 -16.50 2.26
N ARG A 36 4.38 -16.49 1.14
CA ARG A 36 3.85 -16.36 -0.23
C ARG A 36 4.64 -17.26 -1.18
N ALA A 37 3.94 -18.08 -1.96
CA ALA A 37 4.56 -19.03 -2.87
C ALA A 37 4.96 -18.39 -4.20
N PHE A 38 5.90 -19.03 -4.92
CA PHE A 38 6.20 -18.69 -6.31
C PHE A 38 5.05 -19.10 -7.24
N THR A 39 4.77 -18.28 -8.26
CA THR A 39 3.72 -18.53 -9.28
C THR A 39 4.32 -19.01 -10.60
N PHE A 40 5.20 -20.01 -10.54
CA PHE A 40 5.90 -20.49 -11.74
C PHE A 40 4.95 -21.10 -12.77
N VAL A 41 5.21 -20.83 -14.05
CA VAL A 41 4.49 -21.46 -15.17
C VAL A 41 4.74 -22.97 -15.21
N GLU A 42 3.78 -23.72 -15.77
CA GLU A 42 3.89 -25.18 -15.90
C GLU A 42 5.08 -25.61 -16.75
N SER A 43 5.47 -24.81 -17.73
CA SER A 43 6.63 -25.05 -18.61
C SER A 43 7.98 -24.78 -17.94
N CYS A 44 8.01 -24.24 -16.71
CA CYS A 44 9.25 -24.01 -15.97
C CYS A 44 9.92 -25.35 -15.65
N ASN A 45 11.16 -25.54 -16.11
CA ASN A 45 11.93 -26.74 -15.81
C ASN A 45 12.33 -26.74 -14.32
N ARG A 46 11.54 -27.43 -13.50
CA ARG A 46 11.81 -27.52 -12.07
C ARG A 46 13.10 -28.26 -11.74
N GLU A 47 13.61 -29.10 -12.63
CA GLU A 47 14.88 -29.82 -12.42
C GLU A 47 16.10 -29.02 -12.89
N ASP A 48 15.92 -27.77 -13.34
CA ASP A 48 17.04 -26.90 -13.68
C ASP A 48 17.98 -26.75 -12.47
N PRO A 49 19.29 -27.05 -12.62
CA PRO A 49 20.23 -27.01 -11.50
C PRO A 49 20.31 -25.64 -10.82
N LEU A 50 20.17 -24.56 -11.59
CA LEU A 50 20.22 -23.20 -11.07
C LEU A 50 18.93 -22.86 -10.32
N LEU A 51 17.77 -23.28 -10.84
CA LEU A 51 16.50 -23.14 -10.10
C LEU A 51 16.52 -23.95 -8.79
N GLN A 52 17.06 -25.16 -8.79
CA GLN A 52 17.20 -25.95 -7.57
C GLN A 52 18.15 -25.30 -6.57
N GLU A 53 19.24 -24.69 -7.03
CA GLU A 53 20.13 -23.89 -6.19
C GLU A 53 19.36 -22.72 -5.54
N ILE A 54 18.56 -21.99 -6.32
CA ILE A 54 17.72 -20.89 -5.80
C ILE A 54 16.77 -21.40 -4.70
N LEU A 55 16.03 -22.47 -4.99
CA LEU A 55 14.98 -22.96 -4.11
C LEU A 55 15.50 -23.67 -2.85
N ARG A 56 16.63 -24.38 -2.92
CA ARG A 56 17.17 -25.15 -1.79
C ARG A 56 18.18 -24.38 -0.97
N GLU A 57 19.04 -23.61 -1.63
CA GLU A 57 20.16 -22.93 -0.99
C GLU A 57 19.84 -21.46 -0.74
N ASP A 58 19.49 -20.70 -1.79
CA ASP A 58 19.30 -19.25 -1.62
C ASP A 58 18.04 -18.89 -0.83
N MET A 59 16.97 -19.67 -0.94
CA MET A 59 15.76 -19.50 -0.13
C MET A 59 15.92 -19.94 1.33
N LYS A 60 17.02 -20.60 1.69
CA LYS A 60 17.23 -21.10 3.05
C LYS A 60 17.21 -19.96 4.07
N GLY A 61 16.29 -20.06 5.03
CA GLY A 61 16.09 -19.05 6.07
C GLY A 61 15.31 -17.80 5.63
N LYS A 62 14.80 -17.77 4.38
CA LYS A 62 13.93 -16.72 3.86
C LYS A 62 12.47 -17.18 3.86
N LYS A 63 11.55 -16.24 4.05
CA LYS A 63 10.11 -16.52 4.15
C LYS A 63 9.34 -16.18 2.89
N SER A 64 9.92 -15.37 2.00
CA SER A 64 9.24 -14.91 0.79
C SER A 64 10.21 -14.79 -0.41
N PRO A 65 9.67 -14.77 -1.64
CA PRO A 65 10.41 -14.37 -2.83
C PRO A 65 11.01 -12.96 -2.76
N LEU A 66 10.37 -12.01 -2.08
CA LEU A 66 10.89 -10.64 -1.97
C LEU A 66 12.15 -10.57 -1.09
N GLU A 67 12.23 -11.36 -0.02
CA GLU A 67 13.44 -11.50 0.79
C GLU A 67 14.62 -12.06 -0.03
N LEU A 68 14.34 -12.96 -0.98
CA LEU A 68 15.35 -13.49 -1.92
C LEU A 68 15.84 -12.40 -2.86
N ILE A 69 14.92 -11.65 -3.46
CA ILE A 69 15.24 -10.53 -4.35
C ILE A 69 16.06 -9.45 -3.61
N HIS A 70 15.69 -9.13 -2.36
CA HIS A 70 16.46 -8.22 -1.53
C HIS A 70 17.89 -8.74 -1.28
N TYR A 71 18.03 -10.03 -0.94
CA TYR A 71 19.35 -10.65 -0.78
C TYR A 71 20.20 -10.55 -2.06
N TYR A 72 19.61 -10.75 -3.24
CA TYR A 72 20.30 -10.56 -4.51
C TYR A 72 20.68 -9.11 -4.77
N ALA A 73 19.79 -8.16 -4.50
CA ALA A 73 20.08 -6.72 -4.63
C ALA A 73 21.26 -6.32 -3.74
N GLU A 74 21.30 -6.79 -2.49
CA GLU A 74 22.40 -6.51 -1.55
C GLU A 74 23.75 -7.04 -2.05
N ILE A 75 23.78 -8.24 -2.66
CA ILE A 75 25.01 -8.79 -3.25
C ILE A 75 25.46 -7.95 -4.44
N LEU A 76 24.54 -7.63 -5.34
CA LEU A 76 24.83 -6.84 -6.54
C LEU A 76 25.31 -5.43 -6.18
N ASN A 77 24.82 -4.84 -5.09
CA ASN A 77 25.22 -3.51 -4.63
C ASN A 77 26.54 -3.48 -3.82
N LYS A 78 26.96 -4.60 -3.21
CA LYS A 78 28.16 -4.65 -2.33
C LYS A 78 29.44 -5.20 -2.99
N GLY A 79 29.36 -5.85 -4.16
CA GLY A 79 30.46 -6.69 -4.67
C GLY A 79 31.19 -6.19 -5.92
N LYS A 80 32.49 -6.53 -6.03
CA LYS A 80 33.26 -6.54 -7.30
C LYS A 80 33.08 -7.82 -8.13
N SER A 81 32.44 -8.84 -7.55
CA SER A 81 32.11 -10.12 -8.21
C SER A 81 30.60 -10.34 -8.11
N HIS A 82 29.94 -10.40 -9.27
CA HIS A 82 28.48 -10.48 -9.40
C HIS A 82 27.93 -11.92 -9.31
N GLY A 83 28.81 -12.91 -9.07
CA GLY A 83 28.46 -14.33 -9.06
C GLY A 83 27.61 -14.73 -10.28
N LYS A 84 26.70 -15.70 -10.07
CA LYS A 84 25.66 -16.09 -11.03
C LYS A 84 24.32 -15.40 -10.77
N ILE A 85 24.29 -14.27 -10.04
CA ILE A 85 23.01 -13.66 -9.62
C ILE A 85 22.18 -13.20 -10.82
N GLY A 86 22.82 -12.67 -11.88
CA GLY A 86 22.14 -12.34 -13.13
C GLY A 86 21.47 -13.56 -13.77
N GLU A 87 22.19 -14.68 -13.86
CA GLU A 87 21.66 -15.96 -14.36
C GLU A 87 20.49 -16.44 -13.50
N LYS A 88 20.58 -16.32 -12.17
CA LYS A 88 19.49 -16.70 -11.24
C LYS A 88 18.24 -15.84 -11.43
N LEU A 89 18.40 -14.54 -11.64
CA LEU A 89 17.30 -13.63 -11.95
C LEU A 89 16.69 -13.96 -13.32
N ASP A 90 17.51 -14.31 -14.31
CA ASP A 90 17.02 -14.78 -15.61
C ASP A 90 16.22 -16.09 -15.48
N THR A 91 16.69 -17.05 -14.67
CA THR A 91 15.95 -18.29 -14.39
C THR A 91 14.58 -18.01 -13.76
N LEU A 92 14.52 -17.12 -12.75
CA LEU A 92 13.24 -16.72 -12.14
C LEU A 92 12.32 -16.03 -13.16
N PHE A 93 12.88 -15.18 -14.03
CA PHE A 93 12.12 -14.50 -15.08
C PHE A 93 11.53 -15.49 -16.09
N LEU A 94 12.32 -16.46 -16.55
CA LEU A 94 11.85 -17.49 -17.48
C LEU A 94 10.75 -18.36 -16.87
N CYS A 95 10.80 -18.59 -15.56
CA CYS A 95 9.76 -19.32 -14.84
C CYS A 95 8.52 -18.48 -14.46
N GLY A 96 8.58 -17.15 -14.49
CA GLY A 96 7.41 -16.30 -14.21
C GLY A 96 6.35 -16.35 -15.32
N ARG A 97 5.13 -15.88 -15.05
CA ARG A 97 4.05 -15.78 -16.06
C ARG A 97 3.77 -14.34 -16.46
N PRO A 98 3.27 -14.02 -17.66
CA PRO A 98 2.82 -12.66 -17.95
C PRO A 98 1.69 -12.26 -16.99
N PRO A 99 1.70 -11.03 -16.44
CA PRO A 99 0.62 -10.52 -15.59
C PRO A 99 -0.77 -10.62 -16.24
N GLY A 100 -1.78 -10.96 -15.44
CA GLY A 100 -3.17 -11.14 -15.92
C GLY A 100 -3.93 -9.82 -16.13
N ASP A 101 -4.12 -9.05 -15.06
CA ASP A 101 -4.68 -7.70 -15.11
C ASP A 101 -3.77 -6.74 -14.37
N MET A 102 -3.63 -5.53 -14.89
CA MET A 102 -2.73 -4.51 -14.37
C MET A 102 -3.40 -3.14 -14.42
N ASP A 103 -4.18 -2.81 -13.40
CA ASP A 103 -4.72 -1.46 -13.23
C ASP A 103 -4.24 -0.88 -11.88
N GLY A 104 -3.93 0.41 -11.86
CA GLY A 104 -3.46 1.09 -10.66
C GLY A 104 -1.94 1.24 -10.55
N TYR A 105 -1.46 1.43 -9.31
CA TYR A 105 -0.06 1.74 -9.01
C TYR A 105 0.68 0.52 -8.47
N TYR A 106 1.91 0.33 -8.93
CA TYR A 106 2.82 -0.71 -8.46
C TYR A 106 4.12 -0.09 -7.98
N HIS A 107 4.52 -0.42 -6.76
CA HIS A 107 5.74 0.01 -6.10
C HIS A 107 6.96 -0.59 -6.80
N GLY A 108 7.96 0.24 -7.11
CA GLY A 108 9.16 -0.16 -7.85
C GLY A 108 10.41 -0.19 -7.00
N VAL A 109 11.23 -1.22 -7.20
CA VAL A 109 12.60 -1.30 -6.66
C VAL A 109 13.55 -1.69 -7.79
N THR A 110 14.57 -0.86 -8.03
CA THR A 110 15.66 -1.22 -8.94
C THR A 110 16.57 -2.22 -8.25
N ILE A 111 16.78 -3.40 -8.86
CA ILE A 111 17.61 -4.48 -8.29
C ILE A 111 19.05 -4.35 -8.76
N SER A 112 19.24 -4.15 -10.05
CA SER A 112 20.56 -3.86 -10.61
C SER A 112 20.44 -3.17 -11.95
N LEU A 113 21.45 -2.37 -12.28
CA LEU A 113 21.70 -1.91 -13.63
C LEU A 113 23.07 -2.47 -14.04
N LYS A 114 23.13 -3.17 -15.18
CA LYS A 114 24.37 -3.64 -15.78
C LYS A 114 25.14 -2.41 -16.27
N THR A 115 26.11 -2.01 -15.48
CA THR A 115 26.97 -0.85 -15.75
C THR A 115 28.28 -1.37 -16.33
N GLY A 116 28.31 -1.55 -17.65
CA GLY A 116 29.51 -2.00 -18.36
C GLY A 116 30.54 -0.87 -18.52
N LEU A 117 31.80 -1.21 -18.21
CA LEU A 117 33.09 -0.58 -18.54
C LEU A 117 33.16 0.96 -18.50
N ASP A 118 33.96 1.47 -17.55
CA ASP A 118 34.35 2.87 -17.45
C ASP A 118 34.86 3.35 -18.82
N ILE A 119 34.27 4.42 -19.35
CA ILE A 119 34.55 4.95 -20.69
C ILE A 119 36.05 5.27 -20.85
N CYS A 120 36.72 5.58 -19.74
CA CYS A 120 38.17 5.77 -19.66
C CYS A 120 38.93 4.49 -19.98
N THR A 121 38.49 3.32 -19.48
CA THR A 121 39.11 2.02 -19.80
C THR A 121 38.92 1.62 -21.26
N VAL A 122 37.74 1.83 -21.86
CA VAL A 122 37.50 1.49 -23.28
C VAL A 122 38.25 2.47 -24.19
N LEU A 123 38.28 3.76 -23.87
CA LEU A 123 39.07 4.73 -24.63
C LEU A 123 40.57 4.52 -24.45
N ASP A 124 41.04 4.07 -23.29
CA ASP A 124 42.45 3.74 -23.07
C ASP A 124 42.85 2.42 -23.75
N ASP A 125 41.99 1.40 -23.76
CA ASP A 125 42.26 0.12 -24.43
C ASP A 125 42.08 0.23 -25.96
N ALA A 126 41.12 1.04 -26.44
CA ALA A 126 40.97 1.40 -27.85
C ALA A 126 42.09 2.32 -28.36
N ARG A 127 42.62 3.22 -27.51
CA ARG A 127 43.85 3.98 -27.81
C ARG A 127 45.08 3.09 -27.83
N ARG A 128 45.17 2.06 -26.97
CA ARG A 128 46.30 1.12 -26.92
C ARG A 128 46.25 0.06 -28.02
N LYS A 129 45.05 -0.34 -28.46
CA LYS A 129 44.82 -1.40 -29.46
C LYS A 129 43.92 -0.87 -30.58
N LEU A 130 44.51 -0.14 -31.52
CA LEU A 130 43.92 0.17 -32.82
C LEU A 130 43.70 -1.11 -33.65
N GLY A 131 42.62 -1.83 -33.31
CA GLY A 131 42.15 -3.07 -33.93
C GLY A 131 40.84 -3.52 -33.29
N ILE A 132 39.83 -2.64 -33.32
CA ILE A 132 38.54 -2.80 -32.62
C ILE A 132 37.74 -3.95 -33.25
N LYS A 133 37.40 -4.97 -32.45
CA LYS A 133 36.48 -6.08 -32.81
C LYS A 133 35.13 -6.05 -32.07
N GLU A 134 34.93 -5.15 -31.12
CA GLU A 134 33.65 -5.01 -30.40
C GLU A 134 33.22 -3.54 -30.34
N ASP A 135 31.97 -3.28 -30.73
CA ASP A 135 31.38 -1.93 -30.71
C ASP A 135 31.22 -1.43 -29.27
N PRO A 136 31.72 -0.24 -28.93
CA PRO A 136 31.55 0.34 -27.60
C PRO A 136 30.06 0.63 -27.31
N ASP A 137 29.56 0.09 -26.20
CA ASP A 137 28.18 0.33 -25.74
C ASP A 137 28.11 1.66 -24.97
N ILE A 138 27.94 2.75 -25.73
CA ILE A 138 27.91 4.13 -25.22
C ILE A 138 26.81 4.34 -24.17
N LEU A 139 25.71 3.58 -24.26
CA LEU A 139 24.59 3.66 -23.31
C LEU A 139 24.95 3.06 -21.95
N GLN A 140 25.63 1.91 -21.92
CA GLN A 140 26.07 1.32 -20.64
C GLN A 140 27.04 2.23 -19.88
N ALA A 141 27.93 2.91 -20.60
CA ALA A 141 28.91 3.83 -20.02
C ALA A 141 28.27 5.09 -19.40
N LEU A 142 27.17 5.60 -19.99
CA LEU A 142 26.44 6.76 -19.45
C LEU A 142 25.67 6.42 -18.16
N TYR A 143 25.07 5.23 -18.08
CA TYR A 143 24.29 4.79 -16.92
C TYR A 143 25.14 4.40 -15.71
N GLY A 144 26.37 3.89 -15.94
CA GLY A 144 27.32 3.51 -14.89
C GLY A 144 27.68 4.60 -13.89
N ARG A 145 27.60 5.87 -14.30
CA ARG A 145 28.02 7.01 -13.49
C ARG A 145 26.91 7.64 -12.65
N VAL A 146 25.64 7.35 -12.94
CA VAL A 146 24.50 8.17 -12.47
C VAL A 146 23.62 7.47 -11.43
N PHE A 147 23.54 6.13 -11.42
CA PHE A 147 22.48 5.40 -10.67
C PHE A 147 22.95 4.52 -9.50
N SER A 148 24.20 4.62 -9.07
CA SER A 148 24.84 3.54 -8.29
C SER A 148 24.47 3.42 -6.81
N LYS A 149 23.62 4.28 -6.22
CA LYS A 149 23.30 4.16 -4.77
C LYS A 149 21.86 4.35 -4.32
N THR A 150 21.01 5.11 -5.03
CA THR A 150 19.57 5.21 -4.68
C THR A 150 18.79 5.69 -5.90
N SER A 151 18.09 4.79 -6.59
CA SER A 151 17.26 5.15 -7.76
C SER A 151 16.04 5.96 -7.32
N PRO A 152 15.81 7.20 -7.82
CA PRO A 152 14.63 8.00 -7.48
C PRO A 152 13.33 7.44 -8.05
N TRP A 153 13.40 6.37 -8.85
CA TRP A 153 12.24 5.66 -9.34
C TRP A 153 11.48 5.00 -8.19
N ALA A 154 10.17 5.24 -8.13
CA ALA A 154 9.28 4.80 -7.05
C ALA A 154 8.31 3.69 -7.49
N GLY A 155 8.12 3.51 -8.79
CA GLY A 155 7.14 2.57 -9.33
C GLY A 155 6.56 2.97 -10.68
N LYS A 156 5.51 2.26 -11.08
CA LYS A 156 4.77 2.49 -12.33
C LYS A 156 3.28 2.49 -12.06
N SER A 157 2.55 3.35 -12.76
CA SER A 157 1.09 3.29 -12.85
C SER A 157 0.68 2.70 -14.18
N PHE A 158 -0.41 1.96 -14.18
CA PHE A 158 -1.03 1.37 -15.35
C PHE A 158 -2.50 1.81 -15.38
N LYS A 159 -2.98 2.17 -16.56
CA LYS A 159 -4.38 2.49 -16.80
C LYS A 159 -4.84 1.77 -18.04
N LYS A 160 -5.89 0.97 -17.90
CA LYS A 160 -6.49 0.24 -19.03
C LYS A 160 -6.93 1.21 -20.13
N ILE A 161 -6.64 0.86 -21.39
CA ILE A 161 -7.06 1.63 -22.56
C ILE A 161 -7.85 0.77 -23.54
N ASP A 162 -8.76 1.40 -24.26
CA ASP A 162 -9.51 0.75 -25.34
C ASP A 162 -8.72 0.67 -26.65
N GLN A 163 -9.23 -0.09 -27.60
CA GLN A 163 -8.61 -0.30 -28.91
C GLN A 163 -8.49 0.99 -29.73
N LYS A 164 -9.44 1.92 -29.56
CA LYS A 164 -9.41 3.21 -30.26
C LYS A 164 -8.21 4.02 -29.78
N ARG A 165 -8.05 4.17 -28.47
CA ARG A 165 -6.96 4.89 -27.85
C ARG A 165 -5.61 4.23 -28.13
N LEU A 166 -5.57 2.89 -28.11
CA LEU A 166 -4.39 2.14 -28.53
C LEU A 166 -4.02 2.44 -29.99
N GLY A 167 -5.00 2.46 -30.90
CA GLY A 167 -4.81 2.80 -32.31
C GLY A 167 -4.24 4.21 -32.50
N GLU A 168 -4.77 5.20 -31.77
CA GLU A 168 -4.26 6.57 -31.76
C GLU A 168 -2.79 6.63 -31.33
N LEU A 169 -2.41 5.87 -30.30
CA LEU A 169 -1.05 5.87 -29.75
C LEU A 169 -0.08 5.03 -30.60
N THR A 170 -0.53 4.04 -31.35
CA THR A 170 0.33 3.13 -32.11
C THR A 170 0.28 3.33 -33.64
N GLY A 171 -0.57 4.24 -34.12
CA GLY A 171 -0.77 4.51 -35.54
C GLY A 171 -1.60 3.43 -36.27
N SER A 172 -2.58 2.84 -35.58
CA SER A 172 -3.53 1.85 -36.11
C SER A 172 -2.92 0.54 -36.64
N LEU A 173 -1.68 0.22 -36.27
CA LEU A 173 -0.92 -0.91 -36.82
C LEU A 173 -1.11 -2.24 -36.09
N LYS A 174 -1.75 -2.25 -34.91
CA LYS A 174 -2.03 -3.47 -34.13
C LYS A 174 -3.49 -3.47 -33.67
N GLU A 175 -4.37 -4.13 -34.41
CA GLU A 175 -5.60 -4.68 -33.84
C GLU A 175 -5.18 -5.86 -32.93
N SER A 176 -4.98 -5.59 -31.65
CA SER A 176 -4.74 -6.66 -30.67
C SER A 176 -6.06 -7.01 -30.01
N LYS A 177 -6.43 -8.30 -29.96
CA LYS A 177 -7.56 -8.75 -29.13
C LYS A 177 -7.23 -8.72 -27.63
N GLU A 178 -5.97 -8.50 -27.28
CA GLU A 178 -5.48 -8.54 -25.91
C GLU A 178 -5.60 -7.18 -25.22
N MET A 179 -5.67 -7.21 -23.89
CA MET A 179 -5.75 -6.01 -23.06
C MET A 179 -4.48 -5.18 -23.18
N ALA A 180 -4.66 -3.86 -23.23
CA ALA A 180 -3.58 -2.90 -23.32
C ALA A 180 -3.70 -1.84 -22.23
N TYR A 181 -2.56 -1.34 -21.77
CA TYR A 181 -2.48 -0.34 -20.72
C TYR A 181 -1.60 0.82 -21.17
N LEU A 182 -2.02 2.03 -20.86
CA LEU A 182 -1.15 3.19 -20.87
C LEU A 182 -0.53 3.29 -19.49
N GLY A 183 0.78 3.22 -19.42
CA GLY A 183 1.50 3.34 -18.17
C GLY A 183 2.43 4.55 -18.12
N ILE A 184 2.84 4.91 -16.90
CA ILE A 184 3.74 6.03 -16.61
C ILE A 184 4.63 5.69 -15.42
N ASN A 185 5.89 6.11 -15.43
CA ASN A 185 6.77 5.95 -14.28
C ASN A 185 6.50 7.04 -13.25
N SER A 186 6.63 6.68 -11.98
CA SER A 186 6.56 7.61 -10.85
C SER A 186 7.91 7.72 -10.16
N PHE A 187 8.26 8.93 -9.78
CA PHE A 187 9.54 9.27 -9.16
C PHE A 187 9.31 9.98 -7.83
N ARG A 188 10.14 9.65 -6.84
CA ARG A 188 10.14 10.29 -5.52
C ARG A 188 11.16 11.42 -5.47
N GLN A 189 10.94 12.36 -4.57
CA GLN A 189 11.95 13.36 -4.24
C GLN A 189 13.12 12.65 -3.56
N GLY A 190 14.33 12.79 -4.11
CA GLY A 190 15.51 12.10 -3.57
C GLY A 190 15.95 12.70 -2.24
N ASN A 191 16.33 11.85 -1.28
CA ASN A 191 17.05 12.30 -0.08
C ASN A 191 18.31 13.08 -0.46
N LYS A 192 18.65 14.09 0.35
CA LYS A 192 19.63 15.21 0.21
C LYS A 192 21.09 14.86 -0.16
N ASN A 193 21.35 13.74 -0.83
CA ASN A 193 22.66 13.45 -1.41
C ASN A 193 22.81 14.18 -2.75
N ILE A 194 23.87 14.98 -2.86
CA ILE A 194 24.21 15.81 -4.04
C ILE A 194 24.20 15.01 -5.35
N VAL A 195 24.54 13.71 -5.30
CA VAL A 195 24.53 12.80 -6.46
C VAL A 195 23.10 12.44 -6.92
N ASN A 196 22.14 12.30 -6.00
CA ASN A 196 20.73 12.05 -6.34
C ASN A 196 20.08 13.28 -6.98
N ASN A 197 20.41 14.49 -6.51
CA ASN A 197 19.94 15.71 -7.14
C ASN A 197 20.44 15.84 -8.58
N LEU A 198 21.70 15.46 -8.86
CA LEU A 198 22.23 15.42 -10.22
C LEU A 198 21.51 14.38 -11.10
N SER A 199 21.15 13.22 -10.55
CA SER A 199 20.33 12.22 -11.25
C SER A 199 18.92 12.73 -11.55
N ASN A 200 18.30 13.51 -10.66
CA ASN A 200 16.97 14.11 -10.90
C ASN A 200 17.03 15.20 -12.00
N TYR A 201 18.09 16.02 -12.04
CA TYR A 201 18.29 17.00 -13.12
C TYR A 201 18.56 16.32 -14.48
N LEU A 202 19.36 15.25 -14.50
CA LEU A 202 19.61 14.48 -15.72
C LEU A 202 18.37 13.70 -16.16
N LEU A 203 17.65 13.07 -15.23
CA LEU A 203 16.37 12.40 -15.51
C LEU A 203 15.32 13.40 -15.99
N ALA A 204 15.25 14.62 -15.48
CA ALA A 204 14.26 15.62 -15.91
C ALA A 204 14.52 16.15 -17.32
N ALA A 205 15.79 16.16 -17.74
CA ALA A 205 16.18 16.52 -19.10
C ALA A 205 15.98 15.37 -20.12
N VAL A 206 16.01 14.13 -19.63
CA VAL A 206 16.04 12.88 -20.40
C VAL A 206 14.68 12.18 -20.47
N ILE A 207 13.93 12.26 -19.39
CA ILE A 207 12.55 11.81 -19.22
C ILE A 207 11.78 13.12 -19.14
N ASP A 208 10.81 13.34 -20.02
CA ASP A 208 9.96 14.54 -20.02
C ASP A 208 9.13 14.53 -18.72
N MET A 209 9.76 14.89 -17.61
CA MET A 209 9.19 14.84 -16.27
C MET A 209 8.42 16.12 -16.07
N GLU A 210 7.10 16.02 -16.04
CA GLU A 210 6.26 17.12 -15.60
C GLU A 210 6.31 17.15 -14.07
N SER A 211 6.82 18.26 -13.52
CA SER A 211 6.60 18.59 -12.12
C SER A 211 5.09 18.71 -11.94
N LEU A 212 4.51 17.86 -11.11
CA LEU A 212 3.06 17.86 -10.93
C LEU A 212 2.66 19.17 -10.22
N PRO A 213 1.64 19.89 -10.72
CA PRO A 213 1.03 20.97 -9.95
C PRO A 213 0.47 20.42 -8.64
N LYS A 214 0.42 21.27 -7.59
CA LYS A 214 -0.11 20.89 -6.27
C LYS A 214 -1.47 20.19 -6.40
N PRO A 215 -1.75 19.14 -5.61
CA PRO A 215 -2.65 18.09 -6.05
C PRO A 215 -4.13 18.49 -5.99
N GLU A 216 -4.83 18.40 -7.12
CA GLU A 216 -6.27 18.16 -7.14
C GLU A 216 -6.52 16.64 -6.93
N SER A 217 -6.82 16.29 -5.68
CA SER A 217 -7.70 15.20 -5.20
C SER A 217 -7.44 13.71 -5.50
N ARG A 218 -6.30 13.26 -6.05
CA ARG A 218 -6.02 11.80 -6.19
C ARG A 218 -4.55 11.38 -6.19
N GLN A 219 -3.67 12.14 -5.55
CA GLN A 219 -2.22 11.94 -5.63
C GLN A 219 -1.65 11.39 -4.33
N ARG A 220 -0.98 10.24 -4.42
CA ARG A 220 -0.11 9.73 -3.34
C ARG A 220 0.97 10.78 -3.04
N SER A 221 0.96 11.34 -1.83
CA SER A 221 1.73 12.53 -1.41
C SER A 221 3.26 12.42 -1.58
N TRP A 222 3.80 11.21 -1.72
CA TRP A 222 5.23 10.93 -1.93
C TRP A 222 5.67 10.89 -3.41
N ILE A 223 4.74 10.93 -4.37
CA ILE A 223 5.09 10.99 -5.80
C ILE A 223 5.35 12.44 -6.17
N HIS A 224 6.60 12.77 -6.47
CA HIS A 224 7.04 14.12 -6.79
C HIS A 224 6.93 14.43 -8.29
N ALA A 225 7.24 13.45 -9.13
CA ALA A 225 7.20 13.61 -10.58
C ALA A 225 6.70 12.33 -11.25
N ARG A 226 6.13 12.51 -12.45
CA ARG A 226 5.76 11.41 -13.34
C ARG A 226 6.31 11.69 -14.73
N GLY A 227 6.64 10.63 -15.44
CA GLY A 227 7.17 10.75 -16.80
C GLY A 227 7.49 9.40 -17.42
N GLY A 228 7.91 9.41 -18.69
CA GLY A 228 8.25 8.19 -19.39
C GLY A 228 7.02 7.32 -19.62
N LEU A 229 6.12 7.76 -20.49
CA LEU A 229 4.93 7.01 -20.85
C LEU A 229 5.31 5.71 -21.58
N PHE A 230 4.51 4.66 -21.43
CA PHE A 230 4.70 3.42 -22.17
C PHE A 230 3.37 2.76 -22.48
N ILE A 231 3.36 1.94 -23.54
CA ILE A 231 2.26 1.03 -23.82
C ILE A 231 2.63 -0.35 -23.31
N ALA A 232 1.85 -0.87 -22.35
CA ALA A 232 2.01 -2.21 -21.82
C ALA A 232 1.01 -3.16 -22.48
N GLN A 233 1.52 -4.25 -23.06
CA GLN A 233 0.73 -5.29 -23.72
C GLN A 233 1.42 -6.64 -23.56
N LYS A 234 0.63 -7.72 -23.57
CA LYS A 234 1.19 -9.05 -23.70
C LYS A 234 1.89 -9.19 -25.07
N ALA A 235 3.08 -9.81 -25.06
CA ALA A 235 3.93 -9.97 -26.23
C ALA A 235 4.90 -11.15 -26.04
N LEU A 236 5.58 -11.51 -27.11
CA LEU A 236 6.80 -12.32 -27.03
C LEU A 236 7.98 -11.44 -26.61
N SER A 237 8.93 -12.05 -25.92
CA SER A 237 10.14 -11.43 -25.42
C SER A 237 11.05 -10.98 -26.56
N VAL A 238 11.67 -9.82 -26.38
CA VAL A 238 12.72 -9.28 -27.26
C VAL A 238 14.11 -9.81 -26.91
N ASP A 239 14.21 -10.64 -25.86
CA ASP A 239 15.43 -11.36 -25.50
C ASP A 239 15.85 -12.31 -26.64
N PRO A 240 17.01 -12.11 -27.28
CA PRO A 240 17.44 -12.98 -28.38
C PRO A 240 17.70 -14.43 -27.94
N GLU A 241 17.92 -14.68 -26.65
CA GLU A 241 18.15 -16.03 -26.12
C GLU A 241 16.83 -16.78 -25.87
N HIS A 242 15.74 -16.05 -25.64
CA HIS A 242 14.42 -16.59 -25.32
C HIS A 242 13.28 -15.85 -26.03
N PRO A 243 13.29 -15.77 -27.38
CA PRO A 243 12.29 -15.04 -28.15
C PRO A 243 10.89 -15.68 -28.06
N GLU A 244 10.79 -16.93 -27.61
CA GLU A 244 9.54 -17.65 -27.40
C GLU A 244 8.83 -17.28 -26.08
N LYS A 245 9.51 -16.56 -25.18
CA LYS A 245 8.99 -16.28 -23.84
C LYS A 245 7.85 -15.27 -23.90
N GLU A 246 6.66 -15.63 -23.40
CA GLU A 246 5.57 -14.67 -23.21
C GLU A 246 5.83 -13.75 -22.00
N VAL A 247 5.65 -12.45 -22.21
CA VAL A 247 5.87 -11.39 -21.22
C VAL A 247 4.78 -10.31 -21.36
N THR A 248 4.67 -9.41 -20.38
CA THR A 248 4.05 -8.10 -20.64
C THR A 248 5.15 -7.11 -20.99
N ALA A 249 5.18 -6.68 -22.25
CA ALA A 249 6.16 -5.74 -22.78
C ALA A 249 5.66 -4.30 -22.59
N LEU A 250 6.49 -3.46 -21.97
CA LEU A 250 6.27 -2.05 -21.72
C LEU A 250 7.10 -1.27 -22.74
N ASN A 251 6.46 -0.87 -23.84
CA ASN A 251 7.13 -0.23 -24.96
C ASN A 251 7.06 1.30 -24.86
N TYR A 252 8.21 1.92 -24.62
CA TYR A 252 8.38 3.37 -24.47
C TYR A 252 8.59 4.10 -25.81
N ARG A 253 8.72 3.35 -26.90
CA ARG A 253 9.41 3.84 -28.11
C ARG A 253 8.45 4.47 -29.11
N TRP A 254 7.15 4.27 -28.91
CA TRP A 254 6.10 4.84 -29.76
C TRP A 254 6.22 6.36 -29.83
N ALA A 255 6.25 6.88 -31.06
CA ALA A 255 6.48 8.31 -31.31
C ALA A 255 5.41 9.21 -30.68
N SER A 256 4.17 8.73 -30.56
CA SER A 256 3.05 9.45 -29.94
C SER A 256 3.24 9.70 -28.43
N LEU A 257 4.07 8.89 -27.76
CA LEU A 257 4.36 9.02 -26.33
C LEU A 257 5.35 10.15 -26.04
N SER A 258 5.97 10.71 -27.08
CA SER A 258 6.91 11.85 -26.99
C SER A 258 8.11 11.61 -26.06
N ASN A 259 8.47 10.35 -25.80
CA ASN A 259 9.64 10.02 -24.99
C ASN A 259 10.94 10.45 -25.68
N ARG A 260 11.87 11.00 -24.90
CA ARG A 260 13.18 11.42 -25.38
C ARG A 260 14.21 10.29 -25.25
N PHE A 261 15.41 10.51 -25.79
CA PHE A 261 16.52 9.58 -25.59
C PHE A 261 16.96 9.58 -24.13
N PRO A 262 17.22 8.40 -23.53
CA PRO A 262 17.28 7.09 -24.16
C PRO A 262 15.97 6.29 -24.02
N ASN A 263 14.93 6.79 -23.35
CA ASN A 263 13.65 6.07 -23.18
C ASN A 263 12.99 5.67 -24.51
N ARG A 264 13.19 6.44 -25.58
CA ARG A 264 12.74 6.04 -26.93
C ARG A 264 13.42 4.78 -27.49
N LEU A 265 14.42 4.23 -26.81
CA LEU A 265 15.11 2.97 -27.13
C LEU A 265 14.74 1.84 -26.15
N LEU A 266 13.97 2.13 -25.11
CA LEU A 266 13.68 1.23 -23.99
C LEU A 266 12.45 0.35 -24.26
N ILE A 267 12.58 -0.92 -23.91
CA ILE A 267 11.47 -1.82 -23.60
C ILE A 267 11.74 -2.41 -22.24
N ASP A 268 10.80 -2.30 -21.31
CA ASP A 268 10.83 -3.16 -20.13
C ASP A 268 9.99 -4.40 -20.42
N GLU A 269 10.37 -5.54 -19.87
CA GLU A 269 9.55 -6.75 -19.88
C GLU A 269 9.31 -7.20 -18.46
N ILE A 270 8.07 -7.57 -18.14
CA ILE A 270 7.71 -8.01 -16.80
C ILE A 270 6.99 -9.36 -16.82
N VAL A 271 7.26 -10.14 -15.76
CA VAL A 271 6.59 -11.40 -15.44
C VAL A 271 6.25 -11.43 -13.95
N GLU A 272 5.14 -12.05 -13.60
CA GLU A 272 4.75 -12.35 -12.22
C GLU A 272 5.49 -13.60 -11.73
N ILE A 273 6.24 -13.44 -10.64
CA ILE A 273 7.00 -14.54 -10.00
C ILE A 273 6.37 -14.99 -8.67
N SER A 274 5.53 -14.15 -8.08
CA SER A 274 4.64 -14.46 -6.97
C SER A 274 3.44 -13.52 -7.08
N GLU A 275 2.29 -13.88 -6.51
CA GLU A 275 1.08 -13.06 -6.60
C GLU A 275 1.35 -11.62 -6.14
N GLY A 276 1.13 -10.65 -7.04
CA GLY A 276 1.39 -9.24 -6.76
C GLY A 276 2.86 -8.81 -6.79
N LEU A 277 3.80 -9.71 -7.11
CA LEU A 277 5.24 -9.45 -7.24
C LEU A 277 5.74 -9.79 -8.64
N TYR A 278 6.23 -8.77 -9.34
CA TYR A 278 6.62 -8.86 -10.73
C TYR A 278 8.12 -8.60 -10.88
N LEU A 279 8.82 -9.50 -11.56
CA LEU A 279 10.21 -9.34 -11.93
C LEU A 279 10.29 -8.73 -13.33
N GLY A 280 11.09 -7.68 -13.46
CA GLY A 280 11.27 -6.94 -14.70
C GLY A 280 12.71 -6.97 -15.21
N LYS A 281 12.87 -7.01 -16.54
CA LYS A 281 14.13 -6.83 -17.27
C LYS A 281 14.06 -5.54 -18.08
N LEU A 282 15.16 -4.78 -18.13
CA LEU A 282 15.27 -3.57 -18.94
C LEU A 282 16.03 -3.87 -20.22
N TYR A 283 15.43 -3.62 -21.39
CA TYR A 283 16.08 -3.82 -22.70
C TYR A 283 16.24 -2.51 -23.45
N TYR A 284 17.47 -2.23 -23.89
CA TYR A 284 17.74 -1.12 -24.79
C TYR A 284 18.09 -1.62 -26.18
N ALA A 285 17.53 -0.99 -27.21
CA ALA A 285 17.99 -1.16 -28.58
C ALA A 285 19.42 -0.62 -28.71
N THR A 286 20.34 -1.45 -29.20
CA THR A 286 21.78 -1.10 -29.31
C THR A 286 22.29 -1.05 -30.75
N ALA A 287 21.46 -1.39 -31.73
CA ALA A 287 21.81 -1.27 -33.14
C ALA A 287 22.08 0.19 -33.54
N GLN A 288 23.31 0.47 -34.00
CA GLN A 288 23.78 1.82 -34.36
C GLN A 288 22.85 2.54 -35.36
N GLU A 289 22.29 1.79 -36.31
CA GLU A 289 21.37 2.30 -37.34
C GLU A 289 20.04 2.84 -36.77
N TYR A 290 19.63 2.41 -35.56
CA TYR A 290 18.36 2.81 -34.95
C TYR A 290 18.52 3.69 -33.69
N LEU A 291 19.74 3.94 -33.21
CA LEU A 291 19.96 4.73 -31.98
C LEU A 291 19.38 6.15 -32.06
N PHE A 292 19.44 6.74 -33.25
CA PHE A 292 19.00 8.12 -33.47
C PHE A 292 17.67 8.25 -34.20
N GLU A 293 17.19 7.16 -34.79
CA GLU A 293 15.96 7.11 -35.57
C GLU A 293 14.70 7.04 -34.69
N LYS A 294 13.55 7.32 -35.28
CA LYS A 294 12.26 7.05 -34.64
C LYS A 294 11.98 5.56 -34.70
N TYR A 295 11.42 5.01 -33.63
CA TYR A 295 10.99 3.62 -33.60
C TYR A 295 10.02 3.32 -34.75
N SER A 296 10.27 2.20 -35.43
CA SER A 296 9.42 1.67 -36.48
C SER A 296 8.97 0.25 -36.12
N PRO A 297 7.66 0.01 -35.95
CA PRO A 297 7.14 -1.34 -35.71
C PRO A 297 7.27 -2.27 -36.93
N LYS A 298 7.71 -1.76 -38.08
CA LYS A 298 7.93 -2.56 -39.31
C LYS A 298 9.30 -3.25 -39.32
N VAL A 299 10.24 -2.79 -38.49
CA VAL A 299 11.57 -3.39 -38.34
C VAL A 299 11.46 -4.60 -37.43
N GLN A 300 12.14 -5.71 -37.75
CA GLN A 300 12.07 -6.91 -36.92
C GLN A 300 12.74 -6.64 -35.58
N GLU A 301 12.20 -7.19 -34.49
CA GLU A 301 12.70 -6.93 -33.14
C GLU A 301 14.19 -7.29 -32.98
N LYS A 302 14.62 -8.40 -33.59
CA LYS A 302 16.03 -8.82 -33.60
C LYS A 302 16.98 -7.79 -34.21
N ASP A 303 16.52 -6.98 -35.16
CA ASP A 303 17.35 -6.02 -35.88
C ASP A 303 17.72 -4.82 -34.98
N TYR A 304 16.91 -4.54 -33.95
CA TYR A 304 17.22 -3.54 -32.93
C TYR A 304 18.37 -3.95 -31.98
N LYS A 305 18.78 -5.23 -32.01
CA LYS A 305 19.85 -5.80 -31.17
C LYS A 305 19.66 -5.44 -29.69
N TYR A 306 18.53 -5.82 -29.11
CA TYR A 306 18.29 -5.51 -27.70
C TYR A 306 19.32 -6.20 -26.81
N LYS A 307 19.74 -5.47 -25.77
CA LYS A 307 20.54 -6.04 -24.68
C LYS A 307 19.84 -5.76 -23.37
N ASN A 308 19.95 -6.69 -22.44
CA ASN A 308 19.50 -6.52 -21.07
C ASN A 308 20.46 -5.58 -20.32
N PHE A 309 19.92 -4.51 -19.76
CA PHE A 309 20.64 -3.47 -19.00
C PHE A 309 20.38 -3.54 -17.51
N GLY A 310 19.57 -4.48 -17.01
CA GLY A 310 19.33 -4.63 -15.58
C GLY A 310 18.02 -5.31 -15.23
N TYR A 311 17.76 -5.33 -13.92
CA TYR A 311 16.56 -5.92 -13.34
C TYR A 311 15.90 -4.95 -12.37
N PHE A 312 14.58 -5.02 -12.30
CA PHE A 312 13.78 -4.32 -11.31
C PHE A 312 12.67 -5.25 -10.82
N VAL A 313 12.03 -4.88 -9.72
CA VAL A 313 10.76 -5.50 -9.32
C VAL A 313 9.67 -4.45 -9.20
N LEU A 314 8.45 -4.86 -9.54
CA LEU A 314 7.22 -4.14 -9.25
C LEU A 314 6.41 -4.95 -8.24
N MET A 315 5.70 -4.27 -7.35
CA MET A 315 4.86 -4.89 -6.35
C MET A 315 3.54 -4.14 -6.21
N ASP A 316 2.43 -4.83 -6.00
CA ASP A 316 1.18 -4.19 -5.59
C ASP A 316 1.22 -3.76 -4.11
N ASP A 317 0.15 -3.11 -3.65
CA ASP A 317 0.04 -2.58 -2.29
C ASP A 317 0.14 -3.70 -1.21
N THR A 318 -0.13 -4.98 -1.55
CA THR A 318 -0.08 -6.09 -0.59
C THR A 318 1.34 -6.41 -0.11
N TRP A 319 2.36 -6.00 -0.86
CA TRP A 319 3.78 -6.19 -0.52
C TRP A 319 4.42 -4.97 0.14
N LEU A 320 3.66 -3.88 0.30
CA LEU A 320 4.20 -2.59 0.73
C LEU A 320 4.93 -2.65 2.07
N HIS A 321 4.34 -3.31 3.07
CA HIS A 321 4.95 -3.48 4.39
C HIS A 321 6.30 -4.19 4.28
N GLU A 322 6.36 -5.32 3.56
CA GLU A 322 7.57 -6.11 3.42
C GLU A 322 8.65 -5.36 2.61
N LYS A 323 8.26 -4.67 1.54
CA LYS A 323 9.15 -3.77 0.79
C LYS A 323 9.75 -2.71 1.71
N ASN A 324 8.95 -2.07 2.55
CA ASN A 324 9.41 -1.01 3.46
C ASN A 324 10.40 -1.55 4.50
N LYS A 325 10.17 -2.77 4.99
CA LYS A 325 11.09 -3.45 5.92
C LYS A 325 12.42 -3.83 5.26
N LEU A 326 12.38 -4.35 4.02
CA LEU A 326 13.56 -4.85 3.32
C LEU A 326 14.35 -3.74 2.63
N PHE A 327 13.69 -2.69 2.15
CA PHE A 327 14.30 -1.56 1.47
C PHE A 327 14.01 -0.25 2.23
N PRO A 328 14.57 -0.07 3.44
CA PRO A 328 14.29 1.10 4.27
C PRO A 328 14.68 2.41 3.58
N ASP A 329 15.73 2.43 2.77
CA ASP A 329 16.15 3.61 2.00
C ASP A 329 15.18 3.98 0.86
N LEU A 330 14.28 3.06 0.50
CA LEU A 330 13.22 3.23 -0.49
C LEU A 330 11.84 3.31 0.19
N THR A 331 11.80 3.40 1.53
CA THR A 331 10.57 3.74 2.23
C THR A 331 10.09 5.10 1.78
N TYR A 332 8.77 5.26 1.73
CA TYR A 332 8.15 6.52 1.34
C TYR A 332 8.35 7.54 2.44
N THR A 333 9.47 8.26 2.46
CA THR A 333 9.56 9.43 3.33
C THR A 333 8.48 10.42 2.91
N MET A 334 7.60 10.80 3.84
CA MET A 334 6.72 11.94 3.61
C MET A 334 7.57 13.13 3.17
N ALA A 335 7.01 13.97 2.29
CA ALA A 335 7.70 15.16 1.81
C ALA A 335 8.29 15.94 3.01
N ASP A 336 9.52 16.43 2.86
CA ASP A 336 10.18 17.26 3.89
C ASP A 336 9.31 18.47 4.28
N ASP A 337 8.43 18.90 3.37
CA ASP A 337 7.43 19.95 3.55
C ASP A 337 6.06 19.42 3.09
N PRO A 338 5.32 18.71 3.96
CA PRO A 338 4.01 18.17 3.63
C PRO A 338 3.00 19.31 3.43
N ASP A 339 2.04 19.11 2.53
CA ASP A 339 1.01 20.09 2.22
C ASP A 339 0.33 20.65 3.49
N GLU A 340 -0.09 21.92 3.45
CA GLU A 340 -0.72 22.63 4.59
C GLU A 340 -1.88 21.83 5.18
N LYS A 341 -2.61 21.06 4.34
CA LYS A 341 -3.69 20.21 4.85
C LYS A 341 -3.22 19.23 5.92
N PHE A 342 -1.98 18.75 5.85
CA PHE A 342 -1.43 17.77 6.77
C PHE A 342 -0.85 18.38 8.05
N THR A 343 -0.52 19.67 8.04
CA THR A 343 0.24 20.36 9.09
C THR A 343 -0.58 21.42 9.83
N ARG A 344 -1.80 21.73 9.35
CA ARG A 344 -2.62 22.78 9.93
C ARG A 344 -4.01 22.29 10.29
N PHE A 345 -4.41 22.51 11.54
CA PHE A 345 -5.77 22.25 11.96
C PHE A 345 -6.74 23.27 11.34
N THR A 346 -7.93 22.80 11.00
CA THR A 346 -9.06 23.64 10.61
C THR A 346 -10.01 23.76 11.80
N PHE A 347 -9.83 24.83 12.58
CA PHE A 347 -10.61 25.09 13.78
C PHE A 347 -11.55 26.28 13.63
N ILE A 348 -12.66 26.23 14.35
CA ILE A 348 -13.44 27.42 14.68
C ILE A 348 -12.69 28.24 15.73
N GLU A 349 -13.08 29.50 15.92
CA GLU A 349 -12.57 30.30 17.03
C GLU A 349 -12.91 29.63 18.38
N CYS A 350 -11.89 29.12 19.06
CA CYS A 350 -11.96 28.54 20.40
C CYS A 350 -10.74 29.01 21.20
N PRO A 351 -10.82 29.09 22.55
CA PRO A 351 -9.70 29.50 23.39
C PRO A 351 -8.45 28.62 23.26
N GLU A 352 -8.62 27.35 22.88
CA GLU A 352 -7.56 26.36 22.85
C GLU A 352 -6.88 26.20 21.47
N SER A 353 -7.37 26.86 20.41
CA SER A 353 -6.90 26.63 19.03
C SER A 353 -5.41 26.94 18.85
N GLU A 354 -4.97 28.09 19.37
CA GLU A 354 -3.56 28.51 19.31
C GLU A 354 -2.67 27.52 20.07
N ALA A 355 -3.06 27.15 21.29
CA ALA A 355 -2.30 26.21 22.12
C ALA A 355 -2.21 24.81 21.48
N ILE A 356 -3.27 24.33 20.82
CA ILE A 356 -3.25 23.05 20.10
C ILE A 356 -2.35 23.13 18.86
N GLN A 357 -2.42 24.24 18.12
CA GLN A 357 -1.59 24.46 16.94
C GLN A 357 -0.10 24.59 17.32
N GLU A 358 0.22 25.21 18.45
CA GLU A 358 1.58 25.24 19.02
C GLU A 358 2.02 23.86 19.52
N ALA A 359 1.12 23.10 20.15
CA ALA A 359 1.41 21.76 20.66
C ALA A 359 1.74 20.74 19.56
N LEU A 360 1.28 20.96 18.32
CA LEU A 360 1.72 20.22 17.15
C LEU A 360 3.25 20.24 17.03
N GLY A 361 3.87 21.40 17.26
CA GLY A 361 5.32 21.61 17.28
C GLY A 361 5.99 21.23 15.95
N ASP A 362 7.15 20.56 16.04
CA ASP A 362 7.95 20.14 14.89
C ASP A 362 7.47 18.83 14.24
N ARG A 363 6.27 18.35 14.60
CA ARG A 363 5.74 17.10 14.05
C ARG A 363 5.39 17.27 12.59
N THR A 364 5.67 16.24 11.81
CA THR A 364 5.49 16.26 10.36
C THR A 364 4.03 16.40 9.95
N THR A 365 3.07 15.80 10.68
CA THR A 365 1.63 15.93 10.38
C THR A 365 0.76 15.88 11.64
N ILE A 366 -0.50 16.29 11.51
CA ILE A 366 -1.52 16.14 12.57
C ILE A 366 -1.65 14.68 13.01
N LEU A 367 -1.54 13.71 12.10
CA LEU A 367 -1.60 12.30 12.50
C LEU A 367 -0.41 11.87 13.37
N HIS A 368 0.78 12.46 13.22
CA HIS A 368 1.88 12.22 14.17
C HIS A 368 1.53 12.72 15.57
N TYR A 369 0.90 13.89 15.65
CA TYR A 369 0.45 14.45 16.92
C TYR A 369 -0.62 13.58 17.58
N LEU A 370 -1.63 13.17 16.81
CA LEU A 370 -2.64 12.24 17.31
C LEU A 370 -2.03 10.88 17.68
N GLN A 371 -0.95 10.44 17.03
CA GLN A 371 -0.27 9.18 17.36
C GLN A 371 0.40 9.26 18.73
N ASP A 372 0.97 10.42 19.08
CA ASP A 372 1.54 10.64 20.40
C ASP A 372 0.47 10.61 21.50
N ILE A 373 -0.70 11.19 21.23
CA ILE A 373 -1.86 11.11 22.12
C ILE A 373 -2.30 9.65 22.28
N TYR A 374 -2.47 8.92 21.16
CA TYR A 374 -2.81 7.49 21.16
C TYR A 374 -1.80 6.67 21.99
N LYS A 375 -0.50 6.80 21.71
CA LYS A 375 0.58 6.14 22.46
C LYS A 375 0.58 6.54 23.93
N GLY A 376 0.21 7.79 24.23
CA GLY A 376 0.04 8.31 25.58
C GLY A 376 -1.05 7.60 26.36
N ILE A 377 -2.21 7.38 25.72
CA ILE A 377 -3.35 6.65 26.30
C ILE A 377 -2.97 5.21 26.64
N GLN A 378 -2.20 4.55 25.76
CA GLN A 378 -1.76 3.17 25.97
C GLN A 378 -0.79 2.98 27.15
N LYS A 379 -0.26 4.06 27.76
CA LYS A 379 0.62 3.98 28.94
C LYS A 379 -0.12 3.65 30.25
N GLY A 380 -1.45 3.72 30.28
CA GLY A 380 -2.28 3.28 31.40
C GLY A 380 -3.31 4.30 31.89
N PRO A 381 -4.14 3.93 32.88
CA PRO A 381 -5.35 4.69 33.25
C PRO A 381 -5.12 6.15 33.69
N SER A 382 -4.02 6.43 34.37
CA SER A 382 -3.68 7.80 34.81
C SER A 382 -3.29 8.73 33.67
N PHE A 383 -2.78 8.18 32.55
CA PHE A 383 -2.47 8.93 31.35
C PHE A 383 -3.69 9.06 30.44
N GLN A 384 -4.56 8.04 30.47
CA GLN A 384 -5.78 8.00 29.68
C GLN A 384 -6.63 9.26 29.88
N ASP A 385 -6.92 9.67 31.11
CA ASP A 385 -7.76 10.85 31.36
C ASP A 385 -7.14 12.14 30.79
N LYS A 386 -5.83 12.34 30.99
CA LYS A 386 -5.10 13.50 30.45
C LYS A 386 -5.22 13.59 28.93
N TYR A 387 -4.98 12.48 28.23
CA TYR A 387 -4.99 12.46 26.77
C TYR A 387 -6.41 12.42 26.19
N PHE A 388 -7.40 11.92 26.94
CA PHE A 388 -8.81 12.09 26.62
C PHE A 388 -9.24 13.56 26.66
N ASP A 389 -8.81 14.30 27.68
CA ASP A 389 -9.07 15.75 27.76
C ASP A 389 -8.43 16.50 26.59
N GLU A 390 -7.26 16.05 26.12
CA GLU A 390 -6.58 16.60 24.95
C GLU A 390 -7.39 16.38 23.66
N LEU A 391 -7.91 15.17 23.44
CA LEU A 391 -8.83 14.87 22.33
C LEU A 391 -10.13 15.66 22.43
N HIS A 392 -10.65 15.86 23.64
CA HIS A 392 -11.84 16.67 23.86
C HIS A 392 -11.61 18.14 23.46
N LYS A 393 -10.46 18.73 23.80
CA LYS A 393 -10.12 20.10 23.36
C LYS A 393 -10.06 20.21 21.85
N ILE A 394 -9.38 19.28 21.17
CA ILE A 394 -9.32 19.22 19.70
C ILE A 394 -10.74 19.15 19.12
N PHE A 395 -11.58 18.27 19.68
CA PHE A 395 -12.96 18.14 19.25
C PHE A 395 -13.77 19.43 19.41
N MET A 396 -13.63 20.11 20.55
CA MET A 396 -14.34 21.36 20.83
C MET A 396 -13.94 22.49 19.87
N CYS A 397 -12.71 22.47 19.36
CA CYS A 397 -12.21 23.41 18.35
C CYS A 397 -12.52 23.00 16.90
N GLY A 398 -12.85 21.75 16.63
CA GLY A 398 -13.19 21.28 15.29
C GLY A 398 -14.44 21.98 14.73
N GLU A 399 -14.50 22.14 13.42
CA GLU A 399 -15.64 22.75 12.74
C GLU A 399 -16.71 21.71 12.37
N ARG A 400 -17.94 22.17 12.12
CA ARG A 400 -19.00 21.28 11.65
C ARG A 400 -18.68 20.80 10.22
N PRO A 401 -18.76 19.50 9.92
CA PRO A 401 -18.38 18.96 8.61
C PRO A 401 -19.49 19.13 7.56
N ASP A 402 -19.86 20.36 7.27
CA ASP A 402 -20.83 20.68 6.22
C ASP A 402 -20.29 20.22 4.86
N GLY A 403 -20.96 19.27 4.21
CA GLY A 403 -20.50 18.75 2.90
C GLY A 403 -19.85 17.36 2.91
N ILE A 404 -19.79 16.65 4.03
CA ILE A 404 -19.30 15.27 4.04
C ILE A 404 -20.14 14.40 3.08
N ASN A 405 -19.46 13.65 2.21
CA ASN A 405 -20.05 12.76 1.21
C ASN A 405 -19.00 11.76 0.73
N GLY A 406 -19.44 10.60 0.26
CA GLY A 406 -18.57 9.54 -0.25
C GLY A 406 -18.06 8.63 0.85
N PHE A 407 -16.85 8.10 0.66
CA PHE A 407 -16.25 7.09 1.53
C PHE A 407 -15.07 7.68 2.30
N PHE A 408 -14.98 7.37 3.59
CA PHE A 408 -13.86 7.72 4.45
C PHE A 408 -13.37 6.51 5.24
N HIS A 409 -12.06 6.33 5.30
CA HIS A 409 -11.42 5.27 6.07
C HIS A 409 -11.54 5.53 7.58
N GLY A 410 -11.70 4.47 8.34
CA GLY A 410 -11.84 4.51 9.80
C GLY A 410 -10.50 4.35 10.51
N GLY A 411 -10.32 5.07 11.61
CA GLY A 411 -9.24 4.84 12.58
C GLY A 411 -9.78 4.96 14.01
N VAL A 412 -9.24 4.19 14.95
CA VAL A 412 -9.65 4.24 16.35
C VAL A 412 -8.58 4.96 17.15
N VAL A 413 -8.94 6.09 17.75
CA VAL A 413 -7.99 6.87 18.55
C VAL A 413 -8.00 6.42 20.00
N SER A 414 -9.17 6.15 20.58
CA SER A 414 -9.22 5.78 22.00
C SER A 414 -10.57 5.25 22.47
N PHE A 415 -10.55 4.43 23.54
CA PHE A 415 -11.73 4.02 24.31
C PHE A 415 -11.53 4.19 25.81
N LYS A 416 -12.60 4.61 26.50
CA LYS A 416 -12.66 4.53 27.96
C LYS A 416 -12.99 3.10 28.37
N ASN A 417 -11.96 2.27 28.56
CA ASN A 417 -12.14 0.88 29.03
C ASN A 417 -12.69 0.79 30.46
N ALA A 418 -12.50 1.82 31.30
CA ALA A 418 -12.98 1.81 32.68
C ALA A 418 -14.49 2.05 32.75
N GLY A 419 -15.27 0.97 32.88
CA GLY A 419 -16.67 1.05 33.33
C GLY A 419 -17.75 1.12 32.25
N PHE A 420 -17.41 1.05 30.95
CA PHE A 420 -18.36 0.98 29.83
C PHE A 420 -19.49 0.00 30.12
N LEU A 421 -19.15 -1.23 30.48
CA LEU A 421 -20.11 -2.33 30.56
C LEU A 421 -20.68 -2.51 31.98
N LYS A 422 -19.99 -1.96 33.00
CA LYS A 422 -20.51 -1.81 34.38
C LYS A 422 -21.73 -0.89 34.44
N LYS A 423 -21.84 0.08 33.52
CA LYS A 423 -23.01 0.97 33.40
C LYS A 423 -24.22 0.33 32.70
N PHE A 424 -24.05 -0.81 32.04
CA PHE A 424 -25.13 -1.54 31.35
C PHE A 424 -25.65 -2.77 32.13
N ASP A 425 -25.16 -3.00 33.36
CA ASP A 425 -25.61 -4.05 34.29
C ASP A 425 -25.69 -5.47 33.67
N ARG A 426 -24.84 -5.77 32.68
CA ARG A 426 -24.84 -7.05 31.94
C ARG A 426 -23.43 -7.68 31.89
N SER A 427 -23.23 -8.75 32.64
CA SER A 427 -21.94 -9.45 32.76
C SER A 427 -21.44 -10.11 31.47
N VAL A 428 -22.31 -10.56 30.57
CA VAL A 428 -21.89 -11.29 29.36
C VAL A 428 -21.32 -10.36 28.29
N LEU A 429 -21.84 -9.12 28.17
CA LEU A 429 -21.26 -8.10 27.26
C LEU A 429 -19.92 -7.56 27.81
N ASN A 430 -19.72 -7.55 29.14
CA ASN A 430 -18.44 -7.20 29.79
C ASN A 430 -17.26 -8.00 29.23
N ASP A 431 -17.48 -9.30 29.01
CA ASP A 431 -16.46 -10.23 28.56
C ASP A 431 -16.40 -10.30 27.03
N LEU A 432 -17.54 -10.15 26.35
CA LEU A 432 -17.62 -10.26 24.90
C LEU A 432 -17.07 -9.01 24.20
N TYR A 433 -17.49 -7.80 24.56
CA TYR A 433 -17.22 -6.61 23.74
C TYR A 433 -15.73 -6.25 23.63
N PRO A 434 -14.91 -6.25 24.71
CA PRO A 434 -13.46 -6.13 24.60
C PRO A 434 -12.81 -7.30 23.86
N ALA A 435 -13.45 -8.47 23.81
CA ALA A 435 -12.95 -9.67 23.14
C ALA A 435 -13.36 -9.78 21.66
N VAL A 436 -14.42 -9.10 21.18
CA VAL A 436 -14.80 -9.05 19.74
C VAL A 436 -14.35 -7.77 19.03
N ARG A 437 -13.98 -6.72 19.77
CA ARG A 437 -13.66 -5.41 19.15
C ARG A 437 -12.26 -5.27 18.54
N PRO A 438 -11.18 -5.89 19.07
CA PRO A 438 -9.91 -6.04 18.34
C PRO A 438 -10.09 -6.75 17.00
N PHE A 439 -11.25 -7.41 16.84
CA PHE A 439 -11.68 -8.13 15.66
C PHE A 439 -12.78 -7.42 14.89
N SER A 440 -13.15 -6.18 15.24
CA SER A 440 -14.12 -5.42 14.46
C SER A 440 -13.49 -5.10 13.10
N PRO A 441 -13.98 -5.67 11.99
CA PRO A 441 -13.40 -5.48 10.66
C PRO A 441 -13.78 -4.11 10.06
N TRP A 442 -14.09 -3.16 10.94
CA TRP A 442 -14.54 -1.83 10.59
C TRP A 442 -13.40 -1.10 9.89
N SER A 443 -13.67 -0.72 8.64
CA SER A 443 -12.67 -0.10 7.77
C SER A 443 -13.00 1.35 7.43
N GLY A 444 -14.19 1.83 7.80
CA GLY A 444 -14.63 3.19 7.54
C GLY A 444 -16.14 3.35 7.46
N LYS A 445 -16.57 4.48 6.91
CA LYS A 445 -17.98 4.82 6.75
C LYS A 445 -18.26 5.42 5.37
N THR A 446 -19.47 5.19 4.86
CA THR A 446 -19.99 5.90 3.67
C THR A 446 -21.01 6.96 4.09
N PHE A 447 -21.13 7.99 3.25
CA PHE A 447 -22.01 9.12 3.43
C PHE A 447 -22.66 9.45 2.08
N THR A 448 -23.99 9.33 2.02
CA THR A 448 -24.77 9.64 0.83
C THR A 448 -25.77 10.72 1.19
N ARG A 449 -25.60 11.91 0.61
CA ARG A 449 -26.62 12.97 0.71
C ARG A 449 -27.93 12.46 0.12
N THR A 450 -29.01 12.72 0.83
CA THR A 450 -30.29 12.09 0.55
C THR A 450 -31.44 13.01 0.96
N THR A 451 -32.67 12.65 0.60
CA THR A 451 -33.88 13.38 0.95
C THR A 451 -34.66 12.67 2.07
N VAL A 452 -35.61 13.38 2.68
CA VAL A 452 -36.55 12.78 3.65
C VAL A 452 -37.33 11.62 3.02
N ASP A 453 -37.72 11.74 1.74
CA ASP A 453 -38.43 10.69 1.03
C ASP A 453 -37.58 9.44 0.81
N ASP A 454 -36.28 9.61 0.54
CA ASP A 454 -35.36 8.49 0.40
C ASP A 454 -35.17 7.75 1.73
N ILE A 455 -34.91 8.46 2.84
CA ILE A 455 -34.71 7.82 4.16
C ILE A 455 -35.99 7.20 4.70
N LYS A 456 -37.17 7.58 4.18
CA LYS A 456 -38.45 6.93 4.49
C LYS A 456 -38.44 5.45 4.10
N THR A 457 -37.66 5.05 3.09
CA THR A 457 -37.51 3.63 2.72
C THR A 457 -36.80 2.82 3.81
N TYR A 458 -36.00 3.48 4.65
CA TYR A 458 -35.20 2.86 5.71
C TYR A 458 -35.87 2.92 7.08
N ILE A 459 -36.43 4.07 7.46
CA ILE A 459 -36.99 4.30 8.80
C ILE A 459 -38.51 4.56 8.79
N GLY A 460 -39.17 4.34 7.66
CA GLY A 460 -40.62 4.51 7.54
C GLY A 460 -41.09 5.92 7.88
N ASP A 461 -42.26 6.04 8.49
CA ASP A 461 -42.87 7.34 8.84
C ASP A 461 -42.05 8.16 9.85
N ASN A 462 -41.06 7.56 10.52
CA ASN A 462 -40.14 8.28 11.38
C ASN A 462 -39.24 9.25 10.60
N ALA A 463 -39.10 9.09 9.28
CA ALA A 463 -38.39 10.02 8.41
C ALA A 463 -38.90 11.46 8.52
N ARG A 464 -40.19 11.66 8.85
CA ARG A 464 -40.79 12.99 9.06
C ARG A 464 -40.09 13.81 10.14
N TYR A 465 -39.36 13.17 11.07
CA TYR A 465 -38.55 13.87 12.05
C TYR A 465 -37.48 14.77 11.41
N TYR A 466 -37.03 14.44 10.21
CA TYR A 466 -36.02 15.19 9.47
C TYR A 466 -36.63 16.19 8.46
N GLU A 467 -37.95 16.42 8.47
CA GLU A 467 -38.56 17.47 7.65
C GLU A 467 -38.00 18.85 8.00
N GLY A 468 -37.50 19.57 7.00
CA GLY A 468 -36.88 20.89 7.18
C GLY A 468 -35.47 20.86 7.77
N VAL A 469 -34.87 19.66 7.95
CA VAL A 469 -33.47 19.51 8.36
C VAL A 469 -32.59 19.42 7.12
N GLU A 470 -31.54 20.23 7.05
CA GLU A 470 -30.52 20.13 6.00
C GLU A 470 -29.10 20.24 6.59
N PRO A 471 -28.16 19.36 6.19
CA PRO A 471 -28.34 18.22 5.28
C PRO A 471 -28.96 17.00 6.00
N VAL A 472 -29.61 16.12 5.22
CA VAL A 472 -29.91 14.74 5.61
C VAL A 472 -28.96 13.82 4.85
N ILE A 473 -28.29 12.92 5.57
CA ILE A 473 -27.28 12.02 5.02
C ILE A 473 -27.59 10.61 5.49
N LEU A 474 -27.67 9.66 4.57
CA LEU A 474 -27.67 8.24 4.90
C LEU A 474 -26.22 7.77 4.98
N GLY A 475 -25.85 7.15 6.09
CA GLY A 475 -24.50 6.61 6.25
C GLY A 475 -24.50 5.16 6.71
N THR A 476 -23.39 4.48 6.42
CA THR A 476 -23.18 3.07 6.79
C THR A 476 -21.77 2.85 7.30
N ASN A 477 -21.60 1.87 8.18
CA ASN A 477 -20.27 1.31 8.44
C ASN A 477 -19.92 0.30 7.37
N ILE A 478 -18.65 0.33 6.95
CA ILE A 478 -18.13 -0.62 5.98
C ILE A 478 -17.13 -1.58 6.61
N TYR A 479 -17.11 -2.79 6.07
CA TYR A 479 -16.21 -3.85 6.51
C TYR A 479 -15.46 -4.40 5.31
N ARG A 480 -14.15 -4.65 5.50
CA ARG A 480 -13.30 -5.35 4.53
C ARG A 480 -13.28 -6.85 4.84
N LYS A 481 -13.08 -7.66 3.80
CA LYS A 481 -12.81 -9.10 3.94
C LYS A 481 -11.34 -9.34 3.65
N ASP A 482 -10.50 -9.08 4.64
CA ASP A 482 -9.11 -9.50 4.58
C ASP A 482 -9.04 -11.00 4.88
N LEU A 483 -8.41 -11.77 3.99
CA LEU A 483 -8.24 -13.23 4.13
C LEU A 483 -7.37 -13.63 5.35
N ASP A 484 -6.69 -12.64 5.94
CA ASP A 484 -5.88 -12.76 7.17
C ASP A 484 -6.70 -12.57 8.47
N LEU A 485 -7.98 -12.21 8.37
CA LEU A 485 -8.85 -12.13 9.55
C LEU A 485 -9.14 -13.54 10.06
N SER A 486 -9.11 -13.71 11.39
CA SER A 486 -9.39 -15.03 11.97
C SER A 486 -10.79 -15.52 11.55
N LEU A 487 -10.93 -16.83 11.34
CA LEU A 487 -12.19 -17.50 10.98
C LEU A 487 -13.45 -16.98 11.73
N PRO A 488 -13.39 -16.69 13.05
CA PRO A 488 -14.51 -16.08 13.77
C PRO A 488 -14.95 -14.69 13.27
N VAL A 489 -14.03 -13.87 12.77
CA VAL A 489 -14.32 -12.51 12.28
C VAL A 489 -15.02 -12.55 10.94
N THR A 490 -14.47 -13.35 10.02
CA THR A 490 -15.08 -13.60 8.72
C THR A 490 -16.47 -14.21 8.90
N ALA A 491 -16.62 -15.15 9.84
CA ALA A 491 -17.92 -15.69 10.20
C ALA A 491 -18.87 -14.62 10.77
N PHE A 492 -18.40 -13.71 11.64
CA PHE A 492 -19.24 -12.62 12.15
C PHE A 492 -19.78 -11.73 11.02
N ILE A 493 -18.92 -11.30 10.09
CA ILE A 493 -19.31 -10.48 8.92
C ILE A 493 -20.35 -11.22 8.07
N GLU A 494 -20.10 -12.50 7.77
CA GLU A 494 -20.96 -13.36 6.94
C GLU A 494 -22.29 -13.77 7.60
N HIS A 495 -22.49 -13.43 8.88
CA HIS A 495 -23.69 -13.76 9.65
C HIS A 495 -24.44 -12.54 10.20
N LEU A 496 -24.03 -11.31 9.84
CA LEU A 496 -24.74 -10.08 10.27
C LEU A 496 -26.22 -10.10 9.87
N ASP A 497 -26.53 -10.59 8.67
CA ASP A 497 -27.91 -10.76 8.19
C ASP A 497 -28.68 -11.82 8.99
N LYS A 498 -28.03 -12.93 9.32
CA LYS A 498 -28.61 -14.06 10.08
C LYS A 498 -28.92 -13.71 11.53
N ILE A 499 -28.25 -12.71 12.10
CA ILE A 499 -28.58 -12.15 13.42
C ILE A 499 -29.61 -11.01 13.34
N GLY A 500 -30.18 -10.76 12.15
CA GLY A 500 -31.27 -9.83 11.93
C GLY A 500 -30.85 -8.38 11.67
N MET A 501 -29.57 -8.11 11.41
CA MET A 501 -29.11 -6.76 11.08
C MET A 501 -29.39 -6.39 9.63
N VAL A 502 -29.61 -5.10 9.37
CA VAL A 502 -29.69 -4.58 8.01
C VAL A 502 -28.30 -4.62 7.38
N VAL A 503 -28.21 -5.31 6.24
CA VAL A 503 -26.97 -5.54 5.50
C VAL A 503 -27.23 -5.27 4.02
N GLU A 504 -26.35 -4.47 3.40
CA GLU A 504 -26.29 -4.36 1.95
C GLU A 504 -24.92 -4.84 1.46
N TYR A 505 -24.94 -5.53 0.33
CA TYR A 505 -23.72 -5.92 -0.36
C TYR A 505 -23.31 -4.84 -1.37
N PRO A 506 -22.00 -4.62 -1.53
CA PRO A 506 -21.44 -3.56 -2.37
C PRO A 506 -21.75 -3.76 -3.85
N ASP A 507 -21.97 -2.67 -4.58
CA ASP A 507 -21.99 -2.69 -6.04
C ASP A 507 -20.57 -2.89 -6.65
N GLU A 508 -20.42 -2.82 -7.97
CA GLU A 508 -19.10 -2.98 -8.61
C GLU A 508 -18.11 -1.84 -8.28
N GLU A 509 -18.58 -0.59 -8.14
CA GLU A 509 -17.72 0.54 -7.79
C GLU A 509 -17.31 0.50 -6.31
N GLU A 510 -18.22 0.12 -5.43
CA GLU A 510 -17.97 -0.08 -4.00
C GLU A 510 -17.00 -1.26 -3.77
N ARG A 511 -17.12 -2.35 -4.54
CA ARG A 511 -16.15 -3.47 -4.51
C ARG A 511 -14.75 -3.05 -4.92
N ARG A 512 -14.61 -2.12 -5.87
CA ARG A 512 -13.30 -1.54 -6.24
C ARG A 512 -12.68 -0.69 -5.12
N LYS A 513 -13.48 -0.27 -4.13
CA LYS A 513 -13.02 0.41 -2.91
C LYS A 513 -12.83 -0.58 -1.74
N GLU A 514 -12.77 -1.88 -2.03
CA GLU A 514 -12.60 -2.97 -1.08
C GLU A 514 -13.74 -3.10 -0.04
N ILE A 515 -14.87 -2.44 -0.27
CA ILE A 515 -16.06 -2.61 0.58
C ILE A 515 -16.54 -4.04 0.35
N HIS A 516 -16.65 -4.84 1.41
CA HIS A 516 -17.19 -6.19 1.36
C HIS A 516 -18.66 -6.25 1.79
N VAL A 517 -19.00 -5.49 2.84
CA VAL A 517 -20.36 -5.39 3.33
C VAL A 517 -20.61 -4.02 3.97
N LYS A 518 -21.83 -3.51 3.78
CA LYS A 518 -22.36 -2.30 4.42
C LYS A 518 -23.36 -2.72 5.49
N SER A 519 -23.17 -2.24 6.72
CA SER A 519 -24.11 -2.48 7.82
C SER A 519 -24.03 -1.34 8.85
N PHE A 520 -24.77 -1.45 9.97
CA PHE A 520 -24.87 -0.41 11.00
C PHE A 520 -25.20 0.95 10.38
N TYR A 521 -26.39 1.01 9.77
CA TYR A 521 -26.92 2.22 9.15
C TYR A 521 -27.13 3.30 10.20
N PHE A 522 -26.96 4.55 9.76
CA PHE A 522 -27.26 5.72 10.56
C PHE A 522 -27.82 6.84 9.68
N ILE A 523 -28.63 7.69 10.28
CA ILE A 523 -28.99 8.97 9.68
C ILE A 523 -28.10 10.05 10.28
N ALA A 524 -27.35 10.73 9.42
CA ALA A 524 -26.51 11.86 9.78
C ALA A 524 -27.22 13.18 9.49
N ALA A 525 -27.26 14.06 10.49
CA ALA A 525 -27.87 15.39 10.40
C ALA A 525 -27.18 16.38 11.32
N ASN A 526 -27.27 17.66 10.98
CA ASN A 526 -26.74 18.74 11.82
C ASN A 526 -27.56 18.86 13.11
N GLY A 527 -26.89 19.04 14.25
CA GLY A 527 -27.54 19.14 15.54
C GLY A 527 -26.63 19.68 16.63
N LYS A 528 -27.21 19.96 17.79
CA LYS A 528 -26.46 20.29 19.01
C LYS A 528 -26.05 19.02 19.72
N SER A 529 -24.81 18.99 20.20
CA SER A 529 -24.28 17.84 20.93
C SER A 529 -25.20 17.40 22.08
N PHE A 530 -25.40 16.09 22.18
CA PHE A 530 -26.10 15.43 23.28
C PHE A 530 -25.20 15.16 24.47
N ASN A 531 -23.87 15.23 24.30
CA ASN A 531 -22.94 15.18 25.42
C ASN A 531 -22.97 16.53 26.17
N PRO A 532 -23.39 16.57 27.46
CA PRO A 532 -23.44 17.82 28.22
C PRO A 532 -22.09 18.54 28.32
N GLU A 533 -20.98 17.80 28.29
CA GLU A 533 -19.62 18.36 28.33
C GLU A 533 -19.31 19.25 27.12
N ASN A 534 -19.96 18.99 25.98
CA ASN A 534 -19.79 19.74 24.74
C ASN A 534 -20.63 21.04 24.71
N LYS A 535 -21.38 21.36 25.79
CA LYS A 535 -22.12 22.63 25.99
C LYS A 535 -23.01 23.05 24.81
N GLY A 536 -23.62 22.07 24.12
CA GLY A 536 -24.53 22.32 22.99
C GLY A 536 -23.83 22.78 21.70
N LYS A 537 -22.54 22.48 21.53
CA LYS A 537 -21.78 22.68 20.28
C LYS A 537 -22.56 22.12 19.07
N GLU A 538 -22.62 22.90 17.99
CA GLU A 538 -23.18 22.44 16.72
C GLU A 538 -22.18 21.55 15.97
N LEU A 539 -22.66 20.40 15.51
CA LEU A 539 -21.85 19.37 14.88
C LEU A 539 -22.73 18.45 14.02
N LEU A 540 -22.11 17.46 13.37
CA LEU A 540 -22.85 16.44 12.63
C LEU A 540 -23.07 15.21 13.52
N GLN A 541 -24.32 14.82 13.73
CA GLN A 541 -24.71 13.69 14.59
C GLN A 541 -25.07 12.49 13.74
N PHE A 542 -24.59 11.29 14.09
CA PHE A 542 -24.93 10.03 13.45
C PHE A 542 -25.89 9.26 14.35
N ASN A 543 -27.13 9.07 13.90
CA ASN A 543 -28.15 8.39 14.66
C ASN A 543 -28.29 6.92 14.26
N TYR A 544 -27.76 6.02 15.11
CA TYR A 544 -27.88 4.56 14.96
C TYR A 544 -29.13 3.99 15.65
N ARG A 545 -29.89 4.82 16.36
CA ARG A 545 -30.89 4.37 17.33
C ARG A 545 -32.27 4.09 16.73
N TRP A 546 -32.43 4.30 15.43
CA TRP A 546 -33.68 3.96 14.74
C TRP A 546 -33.94 2.45 14.83
N PRO A 547 -35.08 2.04 15.43
CA PRO A 547 -35.40 0.61 15.60
C PRO A 547 -35.38 -0.18 14.28
N GLU A 548 -35.74 0.47 13.17
CA GLU A 548 -35.78 -0.11 11.83
C GLU A 548 -34.41 -0.53 11.30
N PHE A 549 -33.31 0.03 11.83
CA PHE A 549 -31.97 -0.41 11.45
C PHE A 549 -31.54 -1.74 12.09
N HIS A 550 -32.30 -2.23 13.08
CA HIS A 550 -31.99 -3.47 13.81
C HIS A 550 -30.53 -3.54 14.29
N THR A 551 -29.98 -2.40 14.73
CA THR A 551 -28.59 -2.30 15.16
C THR A 551 -28.38 -3.09 16.45
N MET A 552 -27.30 -3.86 16.55
CA MET A 552 -27.04 -4.68 17.73
C MET A 552 -26.63 -3.84 18.95
N PRO A 553 -26.84 -4.31 20.19
CA PRO A 553 -26.21 -3.73 21.38
C PRO A 553 -24.67 -3.77 21.32
N PRO A 554 -23.98 -2.71 21.77
CA PRO A 554 -24.48 -1.47 22.35
C PRO A 554 -24.83 -0.38 21.31
N ASP A 555 -24.58 -0.60 20.02
CA ASP A 555 -24.62 0.44 18.99
C ASP A 555 -26.02 1.04 18.74
N HIS A 556 -27.11 0.32 19.03
CA HIS A 556 -28.47 0.89 19.05
C HIS A 556 -28.70 1.97 20.15
N LEU A 557 -27.73 2.16 21.05
CA LEU A 557 -27.74 3.21 22.07
C LEU A 557 -26.84 4.40 21.68
N CYS A 558 -26.13 4.30 20.57
CA CYS A 558 -25.10 5.24 20.16
C CYS A 558 -25.65 6.42 19.36
N PHE A 559 -25.11 7.59 19.64
CA PHE A 559 -24.94 8.67 18.69
C PHE A 559 -23.44 8.87 18.47
N ASP A 560 -22.99 8.90 17.23
CA ASP A 560 -21.66 9.47 16.98
C ASP A 560 -21.81 10.97 16.79
N GLU A 561 -20.83 11.75 17.24
CA GLU A 561 -20.76 13.19 17.03
C GLU A 561 -19.45 13.51 16.33
N VAL A 562 -19.48 14.19 15.19
CA VAL A 562 -18.32 14.37 14.32
C VAL A 562 -18.06 15.83 14.01
N VAL A 563 -16.78 16.20 14.07
CA VAL A 563 -16.23 17.49 13.65
C VAL A 563 -15.12 17.29 12.62
N ARG A 564 -14.93 18.25 11.72
CA ARG A 564 -13.75 18.34 10.85
C ARG A 564 -12.62 19.02 11.62
N ILE A 565 -11.44 18.42 11.61
CA ILE A 565 -10.25 18.96 12.29
C ILE A 565 -9.14 19.34 11.31
N ALA A 566 -9.20 18.82 10.08
CA ALA A 566 -8.44 19.30 8.93
C ALA A 566 -9.19 18.91 7.64
N HIS A 567 -8.81 19.48 6.50
CA HIS A 567 -9.41 19.09 5.23
C HIS A 567 -9.22 17.58 4.98
N GLY A 568 -10.33 16.83 4.86
CA GLY A 568 -10.31 15.38 4.68
C GLY A 568 -10.03 14.56 5.95
N LEU A 569 -9.92 15.18 7.13
CA LEU A 569 -9.72 14.51 8.42
C LEU A 569 -10.75 14.96 9.45
N TYR A 570 -11.44 14.00 10.03
CA TYR A 570 -12.54 14.22 10.96
C TYR A 570 -12.29 13.47 12.27
N LEU A 571 -12.68 14.10 13.37
CA LEU A 571 -12.64 13.52 14.70
C LEU A 571 -14.07 13.26 15.18
N GLY A 572 -14.36 12.01 15.52
CA GLY A 572 -15.64 11.57 16.03
C GLY A 572 -15.57 11.19 17.52
N GLN A 573 -16.68 11.44 18.23
CA GLN A 573 -16.94 10.95 19.59
C GLN A 573 -18.00 9.86 19.57
N LEU A 574 -17.85 8.88 20.44
CA LEU A 574 -18.79 7.76 20.60
C LEU A 574 -19.67 8.00 21.82
N VAL A 575 -20.87 8.51 21.59
CA VAL A 575 -21.76 8.99 22.65
C VAL A 575 -22.89 7.99 22.87
N TYR A 576 -22.81 7.21 23.95
CA TYR A 576 -23.83 6.19 24.25
C TYR A 576 -24.76 6.65 25.37
N SER A 577 -26.03 6.26 25.25
CA SER A 577 -27.00 6.37 26.34
C SER A 577 -26.66 5.43 27.48
N THR A 578 -26.60 5.97 28.71
CA THR A 578 -26.40 5.17 29.93
C THR A 578 -27.71 4.67 30.54
N ARG A 579 -28.84 4.88 29.84
CA ARG A 579 -30.18 4.41 30.22
C ARG A 579 -30.73 3.43 29.18
N PRO A 580 -30.15 2.22 29.04
CA PRO A 580 -30.53 1.24 28.01
C PRO A 580 -31.98 0.76 28.13
N GLU A 581 -32.59 0.90 29.31
CA GLU A 581 -33.97 0.49 29.58
C GLU A 581 -35.01 1.46 29.02
N ILE A 582 -34.58 2.64 28.55
CA ILE A 582 -35.47 3.64 27.96
C ILE A 582 -35.42 3.49 26.43
N PRO A 583 -36.53 3.06 25.78
CA PRO A 583 -36.61 2.99 24.32
C PRO A 583 -36.33 4.34 23.67
N TYR A 584 -35.66 4.32 22.53
CA TYR A 584 -35.39 5.53 21.75
C TYR A 584 -36.70 6.09 21.18
N ASP A 585 -36.92 7.37 21.42
CA ASP A 585 -37.99 8.20 20.89
C ASP A 585 -37.39 9.57 20.52
N PRO A 586 -37.40 9.95 19.23
CA PRO A 586 -36.81 11.21 18.74
C PRO A 586 -37.56 12.45 19.26
N LYS A 587 -38.79 12.31 19.75
CA LYS A 587 -39.60 13.42 20.30
C LYS A 587 -39.33 13.67 21.78
N ARG A 588 -38.65 12.74 22.45
CA ARG A 588 -38.32 12.84 23.87
C ARG A 588 -37.07 13.70 24.04
N ASP A 589 -37.03 14.45 25.14
CA ASP A 589 -35.84 15.21 25.51
C ASP A 589 -34.60 14.29 25.59
N PRO A 590 -33.54 14.57 24.81
CA PRO A 590 -32.31 13.78 24.82
C PRO A 590 -31.66 13.62 26.21
N ALA A 591 -31.86 14.59 27.12
CA ALA A 591 -31.32 14.54 28.47
C ALA A 591 -31.80 13.31 29.27
N VAL A 592 -32.97 12.75 28.92
CA VAL A 592 -33.52 11.55 29.57
C VAL A 592 -32.61 10.33 29.41
N TYR A 593 -31.87 10.23 28.31
CA TYR A 593 -31.02 9.08 28.00
C TYR A 593 -29.65 9.12 28.69
N LYS A 594 -29.27 10.26 29.29
CA LYS A 594 -27.99 10.47 30.00
C LYS A 594 -26.79 9.99 29.18
N TYR A 595 -26.55 10.69 28.09
CA TYR A 595 -25.44 10.40 27.19
C TYR A 595 -24.08 10.69 27.81
N GLU A 596 -23.12 9.81 27.52
CA GLU A 596 -21.72 9.99 27.90
C GLU A 596 -20.79 9.59 26.74
N ASN A 597 -19.60 10.22 26.70
CA ASN A 597 -18.56 9.88 25.73
C ASN A 597 -17.73 8.67 26.19
N PHE A 598 -17.66 7.65 25.34
CA PHE A 598 -16.92 6.41 25.58
C PHE A 598 -15.67 6.24 24.73
N GLY A 599 -15.40 7.14 23.78
CA GLY A 599 -14.23 7.02 22.94
C GLY A 599 -14.18 8.00 21.78
N TYR A 600 -13.05 7.99 21.10
CA TYR A 600 -12.79 8.81 19.93
C TYR A 600 -12.38 7.93 18.75
N PHE A 601 -12.88 8.28 17.57
CA PHE A 601 -12.51 7.68 16.29
C PHE A 601 -12.17 8.76 15.28
N MET A 602 -11.54 8.37 14.18
CA MET A 602 -11.27 9.23 13.04
C MET A 602 -11.96 8.72 11.80
N LEU A 603 -12.32 9.66 10.93
CA LEU A 603 -12.64 9.40 9.54
C LEU A 603 -11.65 10.19 8.68
N MET A 604 -11.13 9.56 7.63
CA MET A 604 -10.04 10.13 6.87
C MET A 604 -10.17 9.82 5.37
N ASP A 605 -9.80 10.79 4.54
CA ASP A 605 -9.71 10.59 3.08
C ASP A 605 -8.54 9.66 2.72
N ASP A 606 -8.41 9.33 1.43
CA ASP A 606 -7.35 8.43 0.95
C ASP A 606 -5.94 8.94 1.25
N ASP A 607 -5.73 10.26 1.24
CA ASP A 607 -4.43 10.86 1.47
C ASP A 607 -4.02 10.74 2.94
N TRP A 608 -4.96 11.01 3.86
CA TRP A 608 -4.75 10.82 5.29
C TRP A 608 -4.64 9.35 5.67
N HIS A 609 -5.42 8.47 5.03
CA HIS A 609 -5.30 7.03 5.22
C HIS A 609 -3.91 6.54 4.84
N ALA A 610 -3.34 7.04 3.74
CA ALA A 610 -1.99 6.69 3.35
C ALA A 610 -0.94 7.16 4.38
N VAL A 611 -1.13 8.30 5.03
CA VAL A 611 -0.28 8.76 6.14
C VAL A 611 -0.45 7.86 7.37
N ARG A 612 -1.68 7.46 7.71
CA ARG A 612 -1.98 6.53 8.82
C ARG A 612 -1.22 5.21 8.62
N GLU A 613 -1.32 4.61 7.43
CA GLU A 613 -0.61 3.37 7.06
C GLU A 613 0.91 3.58 7.10
N PHE A 614 1.39 4.72 6.61
CA PHE A 614 2.82 5.01 6.59
C PHE A 614 3.44 5.06 8.00
N ILE A 615 2.74 5.67 8.96
CA ILE A 615 3.26 5.84 10.33
C ILE A 615 2.86 4.70 11.27
N LEU A 616 2.12 3.70 10.78
CA LEU A 616 1.53 2.63 11.57
C LEU A 616 0.71 3.19 12.74
N PHE A 617 -0.15 4.16 12.45
CA PHE A 617 -1.08 4.70 13.45
C PHE A 617 -2.16 3.66 13.70
N ASP A 618 -2.38 3.29 14.97
CA ASP A 618 -3.39 2.33 15.46
C ASP A 618 -3.41 0.93 14.83
N THR A 619 -2.41 0.59 14.02
CA THR A 619 -2.24 -0.73 13.39
C THR A 619 -1.14 -1.55 14.06
N ASP A 620 -1.46 -2.77 14.47
CA ASP A 620 -0.50 -3.75 15.02
C ASP A 620 0.08 -4.65 13.89
N LYS A 621 0.72 -4.06 12.87
CA LYS A 621 1.40 -4.86 11.81
C LYS A 621 2.68 -4.21 11.29
#